data_AF-A0A7S2DJH0-F1
#
_entry.id   AF-A0A7S2DJH0-F1
#
_cell.length_a   1.000
_cell.length_b   1.000
_cell.length_c   1.000
_cell.angle_alpha   90.00
_cell.angle_beta   90.00
_cell.angle_gamma   90.00
#
_symmetry.space_group_name_H-M   'P 1'
#
loop_
_entity.id
_entity.type
_entity.pdbx_description
1 polymer ?
#
loop_
_entity_poly.entity_id
_entity_poly.type
_entity_poly.pdbx_seq_one_letter_code
_entity_poly.pdbx_strand_id
1 'polypeptide(L)'
;NPQDDVAAFARDLHLDAEALGFMRELPADLRATIVTSFDPTGTKDGNVLGRLQAYVRHVMRKSGVQLPDQLSGVRQQAQDRRFPGACAPSGAAVELAAQRVRSHGGARGTTAYSLGATRPSTGLGLLADGDALAMESSGLADDAVLIFVEQLGLGDTAADLLTRLPEDLRADVLRGFDPSGTKDGNVWGRLLGYVRSLWTRRLGLQE
;
A
#
# COMPACT_ATOMS: atom_id res chain seq x y z
N ASN A 1 7.50 -41.01 7.46
CA ASN A 1 6.31 -41.45 6.70
C ASN A 1 5.49 -40.19 6.53
N PRO A 2 5.39 -39.61 5.32
CA PRO A 2 4.90 -38.23 5.16
C PRO A 2 3.47 -38.02 5.69
N GLN A 3 2.68 -39.09 5.85
CA GLN A 3 1.39 -39.05 6.53
C GLN A 3 1.49 -38.82 8.06
N ASP A 4 2.46 -39.44 8.72
CA ASP A 4 2.67 -39.31 10.17
C ASP A 4 3.20 -37.92 10.54
N ASP A 5 4.06 -37.36 9.68
CA ASP A 5 4.62 -36.01 9.88
C ASP A 5 3.52 -34.95 9.88
N VAL A 6 2.52 -35.11 9.01
CA VAL A 6 1.32 -34.25 8.95
C VAL A 6 0.44 -34.39 10.20
N ALA A 7 0.27 -35.61 10.72
CA ALA A 7 -0.53 -35.84 11.92
C ALA A 7 0.16 -35.33 13.19
N ALA A 8 1.49 -35.39 13.26
CA ALA A 8 2.26 -34.79 14.35
C ALA A 8 2.15 -33.26 14.32
N PHE A 9 2.35 -32.66 13.15
CA PHE A 9 2.24 -31.22 12.94
C PHE A 9 0.84 -30.67 13.29
N ALA A 10 -0.23 -31.37 12.88
CA ALA A 10 -1.59 -30.96 13.22
C ALA A 10 -1.89 -31.02 14.71
N ARG A 11 -1.31 -31.97 15.44
CA ARG A 11 -1.46 -32.05 16.91
C ARG A 11 -0.74 -30.91 17.61
N ASP A 12 0.46 -30.55 17.14
CA ASP A 12 1.27 -29.46 17.70
C ASP A 12 0.58 -28.10 17.52
N LEU A 13 -0.05 -27.88 16.37
CA LEU A 13 -0.75 -26.64 16.04
C LEU A 13 -2.24 -26.61 16.43
N HIS A 14 -2.75 -27.66 17.06
CA HIS A 14 -4.17 -27.84 17.39
C HIS A 14 -5.11 -27.62 16.18
N LEU A 15 -4.75 -28.19 15.02
CA LEU A 15 -5.54 -28.09 13.79
C LEU A 15 -6.72 -29.07 13.80
N ASP A 16 -7.88 -28.61 13.29
CA ASP A 16 -9.07 -29.43 13.11
C ASP A 16 -8.90 -30.55 12.08
N ALA A 17 -9.79 -31.55 12.15
CA ALA A 17 -9.83 -32.66 11.19
C ALA A 17 -10.03 -32.19 9.74
N GLU A 18 -10.72 -31.06 9.53
CA GLU A 18 -10.89 -30.44 8.21
C GLU A 18 -9.55 -29.94 7.65
N ALA A 19 -8.73 -29.29 8.48
CA ALA A 19 -7.41 -28.81 8.10
C ALA A 19 -6.46 -29.97 7.75
N LEU A 20 -6.59 -31.09 8.45
CA LEU A 20 -5.89 -32.34 8.13
C LEU A 20 -6.31 -32.90 6.75
N GLY A 21 -7.60 -32.85 6.43
CA GLY A 21 -8.12 -33.20 5.11
C GLY A 21 -7.48 -32.33 4.02
N PHE A 22 -7.52 -31.01 4.20
CA PHE A 22 -6.90 -30.05 3.30
C PHE A 22 -5.41 -30.31 3.09
N MET A 23 -4.65 -30.56 4.17
CA MET A 23 -3.22 -30.87 4.04
C MET A 23 -2.98 -32.16 3.26
N ARG A 24 -3.85 -33.18 3.39
CA ARG A 24 -3.72 -34.45 2.66
C ARG A 24 -3.96 -34.31 1.16
N GLU A 25 -4.79 -33.36 0.74
CA GLU A 25 -5.07 -33.07 -0.67
C GLU A 25 -3.89 -32.37 -1.38
N LEU A 26 -2.95 -31.79 -0.63
CA LEU A 26 -1.78 -31.12 -1.20
C LEU A 26 -0.73 -32.13 -1.70
N PRO A 27 -0.02 -31.82 -2.81
CA PRO A 27 1.18 -32.54 -3.25
C PRO A 27 2.20 -32.76 -2.14
N ALA A 28 2.89 -33.92 -2.17
CA ALA A 28 3.83 -34.33 -1.12
C ALA A 28 4.96 -33.30 -0.88
N ASP A 29 5.48 -32.71 -1.95
CA ASP A 29 6.55 -31.69 -1.89
C ASP A 29 6.11 -30.43 -1.14
N LEU A 30 4.86 -30.01 -1.34
CA LEU A 30 4.29 -28.85 -0.66
C LEU A 30 4.06 -29.14 0.81
N ARG A 31 3.58 -30.34 1.16
CA ARG A 31 3.40 -30.74 2.57
C ARG A 31 4.72 -30.69 3.32
N ALA A 32 5.78 -31.26 2.76
CA ALA A 32 7.11 -31.20 3.37
C ALA A 32 7.56 -29.76 3.59
N THR A 33 7.41 -28.90 2.57
CA THR A 33 7.77 -27.48 2.65
C THR A 33 6.98 -26.73 3.73
N ILE A 34 5.68 -27.00 3.85
CA ILE A 34 4.80 -26.38 4.84
C ILE A 34 5.20 -26.83 6.25
N VAL A 35 5.39 -28.12 6.47
CA VAL A 35 5.78 -28.66 7.79
C VAL A 35 7.13 -28.10 8.25
N THR A 36 8.08 -27.88 7.34
CA THR A 36 9.41 -27.37 7.71
C THR A 36 9.47 -25.84 7.86
N SER A 37 8.63 -25.10 7.14
CA SER A 37 8.82 -23.65 6.95
C SER A 37 7.67 -22.80 7.50
N PHE A 38 6.56 -23.42 7.91
CA PHE A 38 5.43 -22.69 8.47
C PHE A 38 5.68 -22.33 9.93
N ASP A 39 5.67 -21.03 10.23
CA ASP A 39 5.76 -20.50 11.59
C ASP A 39 4.36 -20.07 12.11
N PRO A 40 3.87 -20.71 13.20
CA PRO A 40 2.59 -20.35 13.81
C PRO A 40 2.67 -19.12 14.73
N THR A 41 3.87 -18.71 15.14
CA THR A 41 4.17 -17.82 16.27
C THR A 41 3.72 -16.37 16.08
N GLY A 42 3.29 -15.99 14.88
CA GLY A 42 2.83 -14.62 14.58
C GLY A 42 1.32 -14.41 14.58
N THR A 43 0.51 -15.40 14.98
CA THR A 43 -0.96 -15.32 14.81
C THR A 43 -1.62 -14.65 16.01
N LYS A 44 -1.97 -13.36 15.86
CA LYS A 44 -2.62 -12.56 16.93
C LYS A 44 -4.05 -13.04 17.24
N ASP A 45 -4.76 -13.52 16.24
CA ASP A 45 -6.21 -13.79 16.32
C ASP A 45 -6.56 -15.24 16.65
N GLY A 46 -5.56 -16.09 16.93
CA GLY A 46 -5.75 -17.53 17.10
C GLY A 46 -6.20 -18.28 15.83
N ASN A 47 -6.35 -17.58 14.71
CA ASN A 47 -6.77 -18.18 13.44
C ASN A 47 -5.59 -18.79 12.66
N VAL A 48 -5.05 -19.90 13.18
CA VAL A 48 -3.91 -20.61 12.58
C VAL A 48 -4.29 -21.18 11.20
N LEU A 49 -5.52 -21.68 11.04
CA LEU A 49 -6.00 -22.25 9.78
C LEU A 49 -6.01 -21.22 8.64
N GLY A 50 -6.54 -20.02 8.88
CA GLY A 50 -6.56 -18.97 7.87
C GLY A 50 -5.15 -18.54 7.44
N ARG A 51 -4.20 -18.53 8.38
CA ARG A 51 -2.79 -18.25 8.11
C ARG A 51 -2.13 -19.37 7.33
N LEU A 52 -2.38 -20.62 7.69
CA LEU A 52 -1.92 -21.82 6.99
C LEU A 52 -2.38 -21.80 5.53
N GLN A 53 -3.67 -21.59 5.28
CA GLN A 53 -4.23 -21.49 3.93
C GLN A 53 -3.63 -20.33 3.11
N ALA A 54 -3.36 -19.19 3.74
CA ALA A 54 -2.68 -18.08 3.06
C ALA A 54 -1.23 -18.44 2.70
N TYR A 55 -0.52 -19.14 3.60
CA TYR A 55 0.84 -19.60 3.36
C TYR A 55 0.91 -20.65 2.25
N VAL A 56 0.02 -21.64 2.25
CA VAL A 56 -0.08 -22.65 1.17
C VAL A 56 -0.25 -21.96 -0.19
N ARG A 57 -1.16 -20.99 -0.29
CA ARG A 57 -1.34 -20.21 -1.53
C ARG A 57 -0.09 -19.43 -1.95
N HIS A 58 0.71 -18.96 -0.99
CA HIS A 58 1.98 -18.32 -1.28
C HIS A 58 3.01 -19.31 -1.83
N VAL A 59 3.18 -20.47 -1.19
CA VAL A 59 4.12 -21.51 -1.65
C VAL A 59 3.74 -22.05 -3.03
N MET A 60 2.45 -22.19 -3.32
CA MET A 60 1.96 -22.65 -4.63
C MET A 60 2.23 -21.65 -5.74
N ARG A 61 1.99 -20.35 -5.50
CA ARG A 61 2.36 -19.29 -6.45
C ARG A 61 3.87 -19.27 -6.70
N LYS A 62 4.68 -19.49 -5.66
CA LYS A 62 6.14 -19.57 -5.79
C LYS A 62 6.59 -20.80 -6.59
N SER A 63 5.87 -21.91 -6.49
CA SER A 63 6.19 -23.17 -7.17
C SER A 63 5.66 -23.25 -8.61
N GLY A 64 4.89 -22.24 -9.07
CA GLY A 64 4.28 -22.24 -10.41
C GLY A 64 3.13 -23.23 -10.61
N VAL A 65 2.66 -23.88 -9.54
CA VAL A 65 1.54 -24.82 -9.59
C VAL A 65 0.24 -24.03 -9.49
N GLN A 66 -0.53 -23.96 -10.58
CA GLN A 66 -1.86 -23.36 -10.57
C GLN A 66 -2.85 -24.32 -9.90
N LEU A 67 -3.56 -23.84 -8.88
CA LEU A 67 -4.63 -24.60 -8.24
C LEU A 67 -5.91 -24.46 -9.07
N PRO A 68 -6.69 -25.54 -9.27
CA PRO A 68 -8.07 -25.40 -9.70
C PRO A 68 -8.81 -24.44 -8.74
N ASP A 69 -9.48 -23.45 -9.33
CA ASP A 69 -10.15 -22.32 -8.66
C ASP A 69 -11.18 -22.72 -7.57
N GLN A 70 -11.56 -24.00 -7.52
CA GLN A 70 -12.60 -24.54 -6.64
C GLN A 70 -12.34 -24.37 -5.13
N LEU A 71 -11.09 -24.22 -4.68
CA LEU A 71 -10.78 -24.02 -3.25
C LEU A 71 -10.82 -22.54 -2.80
N SER A 72 -10.98 -21.60 -3.73
CA SER A 72 -11.05 -20.15 -3.43
C SER A 72 -12.40 -19.71 -2.83
N GLY A 73 -13.44 -20.55 -2.94
CA GLY A 73 -14.84 -20.16 -2.68
C GLY A 73 -15.25 -19.97 -1.21
N VAL A 74 -14.44 -20.39 -0.24
CA VAL A 74 -14.86 -20.38 1.19
C VAL A 74 -14.77 -18.98 1.83
N ARG A 75 -14.10 -18.01 1.17
CA ARG A 75 -13.82 -16.71 1.80
C ARG A 75 -14.87 -15.60 1.57
N GLN A 76 -15.89 -15.81 0.73
CA GLN A 76 -16.83 -14.74 0.39
C GLN A 76 -18.09 -14.66 1.28
N GLN A 77 -18.41 -15.68 2.09
CA GLN A 77 -19.68 -15.67 2.84
C GLN A 77 -19.64 -14.93 4.21
N ALA A 78 -18.47 -14.56 4.71
CA ALA A 78 -18.35 -13.90 6.02
C ALA A 78 -18.35 -12.35 5.97
N GLN A 79 -18.22 -11.73 4.79
CA GLN A 79 -18.28 -10.26 4.64
C GLN A 79 -19.65 -9.75 4.17
N ASP A 80 -20.53 -10.62 3.67
CA ASP A 80 -21.86 -10.24 3.15
C ASP A 80 -23.00 -10.42 4.17
N ARG A 81 -22.69 -10.35 5.49
CA ARG A 81 -23.70 -10.48 6.56
C ARG A 81 -23.72 -9.36 7.61
N ARG A 82 -23.36 -8.13 7.23
CA ARG A 82 -23.68 -6.87 7.94
C ARG A 82 -23.75 -5.76 6.88
N PHE A 83 -24.88 -5.22 6.39
CA PHE A 83 -26.18 -4.90 6.97
C PHE A 83 -27.25 -4.85 5.85
N PRO A 84 -28.41 -5.51 5.95
CA PRO A 84 -29.60 -5.13 5.20
C PRO A 84 -30.39 -4.13 6.05
N GLY A 85 -30.21 -2.84 5.82
CA GLY A 85 -31.00 -1.84 6.53
C GLY A 85 -30.56 -0.41 6.28
N ALA A 86 -31.09 0.22 5.23
CA ALA A 86 -31.94 1.41 5.35
C ALA A 86 -32.12 2.12 3.99
N CYS A 87 -33.41 2.29 3.65
CA CYS A 87 -34.00 3.34 2.82
C CYS A 87 -33.66 3.42 1.33
N ALA A 88 -34.44 2.67 0.55
CA ALA A 88 -34.89 3.14 -0.75
C ALA A 88 -35.88 4.31 -0.57
N PRO A 89 -35.77 5.42 -1.33
CA PRO A 89 -36.84 6.40 -1.46
C PRO A 89 -37.84 5.94 -2.53
N SER A 90 -39.03 5.50 -2.10
CA SER A 90 -40.17 5.32 -3.01
C SER A 90 -40.90 6.66 -3.14
N GLY A 91 -40.96 7.17 -4.36
CA GLY A 91 -41.74 8.37 -4.69
C GLY A 91 -43.25 8.09 -4.75
N ALA A 92 -44.03 9.08 -4.31
CA ALA A 92 -45.35 9.53 -4.81
C ALA A 92 -45.89 10.55 -3.78
N ALA A 93 -45.71 11.86 -4.01
CA ALA A 93 -46.63 12.74 -4.75
C ALA A 93 -47.80 13.26 -3.90
N VAL A 94 -47.72 14.52 -3.44
CA VAL A 94 -48.76 15.59 -3.37
C VAL A 94 -47.98 16.88 -3.02
N GLU A 95 -47.64 17.76 -3.96
CA GLU A 95 -48.45 18.83 -4.55
C GLU A 95 -48.64 20.08 -3.64
N LEU A 96 -48.23 21.24 -4.20
CA LEU A 96 -48.61 22.63 -3.92
C LEU A 96 -48.09 23.38 -2.66
N ALA A 97 -47.04 24.18 -2.86
CA ALA A 97 -46.98 25.62 -2.54
C ALA A 97 -45.57 26.15 -2.90
N ALA A 98 -45.42 26.83 -4.04
CA ALA A 98 -45.37 28.28 -4.12
C ALA A 98 -44.08 28.91 -3.54
N GLN A 99 -43.22 29.29 -4.51
CA GLN A 99 -42.72 30.66 -4.65
C GLN A 99 -41.56 31.12 -3.73
N ARG A 100 -40.40 31.28 -4.38
CA ARG A 100 -39.77 32.58 -4.73
C ARG A 100 -38.32 32.74 -4.23
N VAL A 101 -37.56 33.43 -5.09
CA VAL A 101 -36.27 34.13 -4.87
C VAL A 101 -35.04 33.22 -4.98
N ARG A 102 -34.38 33.15 -6.15
CA ARG A 102 -33.36 34.09 -6.67
C ARG A 102 -32.15 34.30 -5.74
N SER A 103 -31.00 33.96 -6.29
CA SER A 103 -29.73 34.71 -6.21
C SER A 103 -28.74 34.40 -5.09
N HIS A 104 -27.47 34.47 -5.54
CA HIS A 104 -26.19 34.55 -4.84
C HIS A 104 -25.64 33.19 -4.36
N GLY A 105 -24.51 32.69 -4.84
CA GLY A 105 -23.30 33.37 -5.34
C GLY A 105 -22.23 33.31 -4.25
N GLY A 106 -21.13 32.60 -4.50
CA GLY A 106 -19.92 32.63 -3.67
C GLY A 106 -19.34 31.23 -3.44
N ALA A 107 -18.02 31.00 -3.49
CA ALA A 107 -16.95 31.88 -3.91
C ALA A 107 -15.77 31.03 -4.36
N ARG A 108 -15.13 31.51 -5.43
CA ARG A 108 -13.81 31.12 -5.91
C ARG A 108 -12.77 31.26 -4.79
N GLY A 109 -12.03 30.18 -4.52
CA GLY A 109 -10.76 30.21 -3.80
C GLY A 109 -9.59 30.13 -4.78
N THR A 110 -9.34 31.20 -5.53
CA THR A 110 -8.10 31.39 -6.31
C THR A 110 -7.05 32.02 -5.40
N THR A 111 -6.10 31.24 -4.92
CA THR A 111 -4.85 31.75 -4.37
C THR A 111 -3.92 32.09 -5.53
N ALA A 112 -3.99 33.36 -5.93
CA ALA A 112 -2.98 34.00 -6.76
C ALA A 112 -1.72 34.23 -5.93
N TYR A 113 -0.62 33.60 -6.31
CA TYR A 113 0.71 33.99 -5.87
C TYR A 113 1.32 34.88 -6.93
N SER A 114 1.68 36.08 -6.47
CA SER A 114 2.02 37.25 -7.24
C SER A 114 3.34 37.10 -7.99
N LEU A 115 3.30 37.48 -9.27
CA LEU A 115 4.46 37.86 -10.08
C LEU A 115 5.20 39.02 -9.40
N GLY A 116 6.40 38.73 -8.89
CA GLY A 116 7.42 39.72 -8.56
C GLY A 116 8.55 39.63 -9.57
N ALA A 117 8.49 40.48 -10.59
CA ALA A 117 9.57 40.70 -11.54
C ALA A 117 10.67 41.54 -10.88
N THR A 118 11.93 41.13 -11.01
CA THR A 118 13.08 42.04 -11.26
C THR A 118 14.28 41.21 -11.65
N ARG A 119 14.70 41.35 -12.92
CA ARG A 119 15.94 40.80 -13.46
C ARG A 119 17.06 41.81 -13.20
N PRO A 120 18.14 41.48 -12.49
CA PRO A 120 19.41 42.15 -12.69
C PRO A 120 20.11 41.53 -13.91
N SER A 121 20.17 42.32 -14.98
CA SER A 121 21.01 42.09 -16.14
C SER A 121 22.42 42.58 -15.79
N THR A 122 23.38 41.69 -15.55
CA THR A 122 24.82 42.04 -15.53
C THR A 122 25.66 40.78 -15.72
N GLY A 123 26.63 40.82 -16.63
CA GLY A 123 27.81 39.98 -16.52
C GLY A 123 28.03 38.97 -17.64
N LEU A 124 28.26 39.49 -18.85
CA LEU A 124 29.06 38.83 -19.87
C LEU A 124 30.44 38.49 -19.26
N GLY A 125 30.78 37.22 -19.08
CA GLY A 125 32.09 36.87 -18.57
C GLY A 125 32.31 35.38 -18.30
N LEU A 126 33.30 34.84 -19.01
CA LEU A 126 34.09 33.67 -18.65
C LEU A 126 33.51 32.27 -18.94
N LEU A 127 33.95 31.77 -20.10
CA LEU A 127 34.29 30.38 -20.34
C LEU A 127 35.25 29.90 -19.24
N ALA A 128 34.72 29.29 -18.19
CA ALA A 128 35.51 28.60 -17.18
C ALA A 128 35.16 27.11 -17.24
N ASP A 129 36.13 26.35 -17.73
CA ASP A 129 36.36 24.94 -17.50
C ASP A 129 35.95 24.56 -16.06
N GLY A 130 34.82 23.86 -15.89
CA GLY A 130 34.15 23.72 -14.59
C GLY A 130 33.32 22.45 -14.44
N ASP A 131 33.70 21.38 -15.15
CA ASP A 131 32.96 20.11 -15.22
C ASP A 131 33.30 19.11 -14.10
N ALA A 132 33.92 19.55 -12.99
CA ALA A 132 34.50 18.65 -11.99
C ALA A 132 33.88 18.70 -10.57
N LEU A 133 32.92 19.60 -10.29
CA LEU A 133 32.40 19.80 -8.91
C LEU A 133 30.95 19.35 -8.68
N ALA A 134 30.31 18.70 -9.66
CA ALA A 134 28.91 18.25 -9.52
C ALA A 134 28.73 16.87 -8.86
N MET A 135 29.80 16.13 -8.53
CA MET A 135 29.67 14.75 -8.02
C MET A 135 29.48 14.62 -6.50
N GLU A 136 29.72 15.64 -5.69
CA GLU A 136 29.62 15.51 -4.22
C GLU A 136 28.20 15.75 -3.66
N SER A 137 27.26 16.27 -4.45
CA SER A 137 25.91 16.58 -3.95
C SER A 137 25.02 15.34 -3.75
N SER A 138 25.32 14.23 -4.41
CA SER A 138 24.43 13.05 -4.39
C SER A 138 24.52 12.24 -3.09
N GLY A 139 25.66 12.27 -2.39
CA GLY A 139 25.85 11.49 -1.15
C GLY A 139 24.98 11.98 0.01
N LEU A 140 24.90 13.31 0.19
CA LEU A 140 24.11 13.91 1.28
C LEU A 140 22.60 13.64 1.15
N ALA A 141 22.11 13.54 -0.10
CA ALA A 141 20.71 13.21 -0.36
C ALA A 141 20.39 11.75 0.01
N ASP A 142 21.36 10.84 -0.11
CA ASP A 142 21.20 9.44 0.24
C ASP A 142 21.15 9.24 1.77
N ASP A 143 22.03 9.92 2.51
CA ASP A 143 21.99 9.97 3.97
C ASP A 143 20.64 10.50 4.50
N ALA A 144 20.10 11.55 3.87
CA ALA A 144 18.80 12.09 4.24
C ALA A 144 17.65 11.07 4.04
N VAL A 145 17.73 10.22 3.01
CA VAL A 145 16.76 9.14 2.78
C VAL A 145 16.86 8.09 3.87
N LEU A 146 18.06 7.66 4.26
CA LEU A 146 18.25 6.66 5.30
C LEU A 146 17.70 7.13 6.66
N ILE A 147 18.01 8.37 7.06
CA ILE A 147 17.49 8.98 8.29
C ILE A 147 15.96 9.04 8.25
N PHE A 148 15.38 9.44 7.13
CA PHE A 148 13.92 9.53 6.97
C PHE A 148 13.24 8.16 7.06
N VAL A 149 13.81 7.13 6.43
CA VAL A 149 13.30 5.75 6.47
C VAL A 149 13.37 5.19 7.90
N GLU A 150 14.48 5.43 8.61
CA GLU A 150 14.66 5.03 10.01
C GLU A 150 13.65 5.74 10.93
N GLN A 151 13.47 7.05 10.79
CA GLN A 151 12.51 7.83 11.57
C GLN A 151 11.06 7.35 11.42
N LEU A 152 10.70 6.86 10.24
CA LEU A 152 9.37 6.34 9.95
C LEU A 152 9.22 4.85 10.27
N GLY A 153 10.29 4.16 10.68
CA GLY A 153 10.30 2.71 10.88
C GLY A 153 10.00 1.93 9.60
N LEU A 154 10.45 2.45 8.46
CA LEU A 154 10.31 1.80 7.15
C LEU A 154 11.51 0.88 6.90
N GLY A 155 11.32 -0.19 6.12
CA GLY A 155 12.39 -1.14 5.79
C GLY A 155 13.21 -0.74 4.55
N ASP A 156 14.23 -1.53 4.23
CA ASP A 156 15.18 -1.29 3.11
C ASP A 156 14.49 -1.08 1.76
N THR A 157 13.35 -1.74 1.54
CA THR A 157 12.53 -1.58 0.33
C THR A 157 12.08 -0.13 0.13
N ALA A 158 11.83 0.61 1.22
CA ALA A 158 11.46 2.02 1.14
C ALA A 158 12.65 2.90 0.75
N ALA A 159 13.83 2.61 1.29
CA ALA A 159 15.06 3.30 0.91
C ALA A 159 15.36 3.08 -0.58
N ASP A 160 15.34 1.84 -1.08
CA ASP A 160 15.55 1.52 -2.50
C ASP A 160 14.54 2.25 -3.42
N LEU A 161 13.28 2.37 -3.00
CA LEU A 161 12.31 3.13 -3.77
C LEU A 161 12.65 4.62 -3.81
N LEU A 162 13.00 5.23 -2.68
CA LEU A 162 13.30 6.66 -2.59
C LEU A 162 14.60 7.04 -3.30
N THR A 163 15.61 6.17 -3.30
CA THR A 163 16.87 6.40 -4.02
C THR A 163 16.71 6.29 -5.54
N ARG A 164 15.74 5.51 -6.02
CA ARG A 164 15.39 5.41 -7.45
C ARG A 164 14.51 6.54 -7.97
N LEU A 165 13.94 7.37 -7.09
CA LEU A 165 13.13 8.51 -7.53
C LEU A 165 14.00 9.65 -8.09
N PRO A 166 13.50 10.41 -9.07
CA PRO A 166 14.11 11.67 -9.48
C PRO A 166 14.33 12.59 -8.28
N GLU A 167 15.45 13.31 -8.28
CA GLU A 167 15.90 14.11 -7.14
C GLU A 167 14.83 15.09 -6.65
N ASP A 168 14.15 15.78 -7.57
CA ASP A 168 13.13 16.74 -7.17
C ASP A 168 11.93 16.06 -6.47
N LEU A 169 11.53 14.87 -6.93
CA LEU A 169 10.42 14.13 -6.33
C LEU A 169 10.80 13.62 -4.95
N ARG A 170 12.04 13.12 -4.79
CA ARG A 170 12.59 12.75 -3.50
C ARG A 170 12.58 13.94 -2.54
N ALA A 171 13.03 15.12 -2.98
CA ALA A 171 12.99 16.34 -2.17
C ALA A 171 11.57 16.74 -1.77
N ASP A 172 10.61 16.66 -2.69
CA ASP A 172 9.19 16.92 -2.40
C ASP A 172 8.60 15.91 -1.39
N VAL A 173 8.99 14.64 -1.46
CA VAL A 173 8.60 13.60 -0.49
C VAL A 173 9.18 13.88 0.88
N LEU A 174 10.49 14.11 0.99
CA LEU A 174 11.17 14.37 2.26
C LEU A 174 10.62 15.64 2.95
N ARG A 175 10.21 16.64 2.16
CA ARG A 175 9.66 17.90 2.68
C ARG A 175 8.18 17.82 3.04
N GLY A 176 7.39 17.06 2.28
CA GLY A 176 5.93 17.15 2.29
C GLY A 176 5.19 15.92 2.80
N PHE A 177 5.89 14.81 3.05
CA PHE A 177 5.27 13.60 3.56
C PHE A 177 5.02 13.69 5.07
N ASP A 178 3.75 13.57 5.47
CA ASP A 178 3.35 13.45 6.86
C ASP A 178 2.79 12.04 7.13
N PRO A 179 3.45 11.25 8.00
CA PRO A 179 2.96 9.92 8.39
C PRO A 179 1.73 9.99 9.32
N SER A 180 1.47 11.15 9.92
CA SER A 180 0.46 11.34 10.96
C SER A 180 -0.96 11.04 10.43
N GLY A 181 -1.78 10.43 11.28
CA GLY A 181 -3.17 10.10 10.93
C GLY A 181 -3.34 8.82 10.11
N THR A 182 -2.33 7.93 10.04
CA THR A 182 -2.59 6.55 9.65
C THR A 182 -3.23 5.80 10.82
N LYS A 183 -4.50 5.41 10.65
CA LYS A 183 -5.22 4.63 11.68
C LYS A 183 -4.71 3.19 11.79
N ASP A 184 -4.20 2.66 10.69
CA ASP A 184 -3.86 1.24 10.55
C ASP A 184 -2.36 0.95 10.74
N GLY A 185 -1.55 1.98 11.03
CA GLY A 185 -0.08 1.84 11.11
C GLY A 185 0.61 1.55 9.77
N ASN A 186 -0.13 1.55 8.66
CA ASN A 186 0.43 1.29 7.33
C ASN A 186 1.05 2.55 6.71
N VAL A 187 2.17 2.99 7.27
CA VAL A 187 2.92 4.16 6.79
C VAL A 187 3.43 3.95 5.36
N TRP A 188 3.87 2.73 5.04
CA TRP A 188 4.38 2.36 3.70
C TRP A 188 3.34 2.56 2.59
N GLY A 189 2.11 2.06 2.79
CA GLY A 189 1.03 2.23 1.82
C GLY A 189 0.69 3.71 1.58
N ARG A 190 0.77 4.53 2.63
CA ARG A 190 0.53 5.98 2.53
C ARG A 190 1.66 6.70 1.79
N LEU A 191 2.92 6.31 2.03
CA LEU A 191 4.07 6.84 1.30
C LEU A 191 3.95 6.55 -0.21
N LEU A 192 3.62 5.32 -0.58
CA LEU A 192 3.39 4.95 -1.99
C LEU A 192 2.26 5.77 -2.63
N GLY A 193 1.15 5.95 -1.92
CA GLY A 193 0.05 6.79 -2.38
C GLY A 193 0.47 8.25 -2.59
N TYR A 194 1.28 8.79 -1.69
CA TYR A 194 1.80 10.16 -1.77
C TYR A 194 2.74 10.35 -2.96
N VAL A 195 3.73 9.46 -3.13
CA VAL A 195 4.67 9.45 -4.27
C VAL A 195 3.90 9.38 -5.59
N ARG A 196 2.90 8.50 -5.68
CA ARG A 196 2.04 8.39 -6.86
C ARG A 196 1.28 9.69 -7.16
N SER A 197 0.73 10.34 -6.13
CA SER A 197 0.04 11.63 -6.28
C SER A 197 0.98 12.72 -6.82
N LEU A 198 2.22 12.79 -6.33
CA LEU A 198 3.23 13.72 -6.85
C LEU A 198 3.56 13.46 -8.32
N TRP A 199 3.72 12.18 -8.70
CA TRP A 199 3.93 11.79 -10.09
C TRP A 199 2.76 12.22 -11.00
N THR A 200 1.52 11.91 -10.62
CA THR A 200 0.33 12.31 -11.40
C THR A 200 0.25 13.82 -11.55
N ARG A 201 0.58 14.58 -10.49
CA ARG A 201 0.62 16.04 -10.53
C ARG A 201 1.69 16.57 -11.47
N ARG A 202 2.89 15.99 -11.46
CA ARG A 202 3.99 16.40 -12.38
C ARG A 202 3.70 16.07 -13.83
N LEU A 203 3.00 14.97 -14.09
CA LEU A 203 2.58 14.59 -15.44
C LEU A 203 1.37 15.39 -15.95
N GLY A 204 0.79 16.27 -15.13
CA GLY A 204 -0.39 17.04 -15.50
C GLY A 204 -1.66 16.20 -15.67
N LEU A 205 -1.72 15.02 -15.04
CA LEU A 205 -2.84 14.08 -15.15
C LEU A 205 -3.91 14.29 -14.07
N GLN A 206 -3.80 15.34 -13.26
CA GLN A 206 -4.85 15.77 -12.31
C GLN A 206 -5.69 16.87 -12.98
N GLU A 207 -6.64 16.49 -13.84
CA GLU A 207 -7.75 17.35 -14.27
C GLU A 207 -9.00 17.09 -13.43
#